data_AF-A0A8E2ARD3-F1
#
_entry.id   AF-A0A8E2ARD3-F1
#
_cell.length_a   1.000
_cell.length_b   1.000
_cell.length_c   1.000
_cell.angle_alpha   90.00
_cell.angle_beta   90.00
_cell.angle_gamma   90.00
#
_symmetry.space_group_name_H-M   'P 1'
#
loop_
_entity.id
_entity.type
_entity.pdbx_description
1 polymer ?
#
loop_
_entity_poly.entity_id
_entity_poly.type
_entity_poly.pdbx_seq_one_letter_code
_entity_poly.pdbx_strand_id
1 'polypeptide(L)'
;MKRAWTPETIKEWTERRDAYFKAKGIEPMAELCAATDPQPRKKYRTTLDLERMVLLKRLRLYYTETLGWPIDKPPLVPYPAPFSGKLFLPKNFRQTHGTVMVNFTQNDDLNRIVHEFYDECADHTYPGSNFVTQHGKPIKPRRFEYMGPMPLVVDFRFDEKAREASIEWWDKYLQLGWIDKRTWRLEVYYDEQVQGWVSKIRGDYSRNLDLFEYVGCQE
;
A
#
# COMPACT_ATOMS: atom_id res chain seq x y z
N MET A 1 13.65 1.32 6.41
CA MET A 1 13.89 2.44 7.35
C MET A 1 13.17 2.09 8.64
N LYS A 2 13.83 2.10 9.81
CA LYS A 2 13.13 1.93 11.09
C LYS A 2 12.46 3.27 11.42
N ARG A 3 11.23 3.23 11.94
CA ARG A 3 10.52 4.44 12.38
C ARG A 3 11.33 5.14 13.47
N ALA A 4 11.44 6.46 13.38
CA ALA A 4 12.01 7.27 14.45
C ALA A 4 10.89 7.60 15.44
N TRP A 5 11.02 7.13 16.67
CA TRP A 5 10.06 7.39 17.73
C TRP A 5 10.57 8.49 18.66
N THR A 6 9.66 9.34 19.09
CA THR A 6 9.85 10.27 20.20
C THR A 6 9.08 9.78 21.42
N PRO A 7 9.43 10.20 22.64
CA PRO A 7 8.65 9.83 23.83
C PRO A 7 7.15 10.14 23.69
N GLU A 8 6.81 11.25 23.05
CA GLU A 8 5.43 11.69 22.83
C GLU A 8 4.70 10.77 21.85
N THR A 9 5.33 10.41 20.73
CA THR A 9 4.71 9.53 19.72
C THR A 9 4.60 8.07 20.19
N ILE A 10 5.54 7.60 21.04
CA ILE A 10 5.42 6.31 21.72
C ILE A 10 4.20 6.30 22.64
N LYS A 11 4.07 7.35 23.46
CA LYS A 11 2.96 7.49 24.40
C LYS A 11 1.63 7.52 23.65
N GLU A 12 1.49 8.37 22.64
CA GLU A 12 0.27 8.49 21.84
C GLU A 12 -0.09 7.16 21.14
N TRP A 13 0.90 6.47 20.56
CA TRP A 13 0.66 5.17 19.94
C TRP A 13 0.18 4.12 20.95
N THR A 14 0.82 4.06 22.13
CA THR A 14 0.47 3.13 23.21
C THR A 14 -0.91 3.43 23.78
N GLU A 15 -1.24 4.69 23.99
CA GLU A 15 -2.56 5.12 24.49
C GLU A 15 -3.67 4.74 23.51
N ARG A 16 -3.47 4.98 22.20
CA ARG A 16 -4.44 4.57 21.18
C ARG A 16 -4.59 3.04 21.14
N ARG A 17 -3.49 2.29 21.26
CA ARG A 17 -3.51 0.83 21.35
C ARG A 17 -4.34 0.33 22.53
N ASP A 18 -4.03 0.83 23.72
CA ASP A 18 -4.68 0.36 24.94
C ASP A 18 -6.15 0.77 24.98
N ALA A 19 -6.50 1.94 24.43
CA ALA A 19 -7.90 2.36 24.23
C ALA A 19 -8.66 1.37 23.34
N TYR A 20 -8.07 0.90 22.24
CA TYR A 20 -8.69 -0.12 21.39
C TYR A 20 -8.93 -1.44 22.14
N PHE A 21 -7.91 -1.96 22.84
CA PHE A 21 -8.06 -3.20 23.60
C PHE A 21 -9.11 -3.09 24.70
N LYS A 22 -9.10 -1.97 25.43
CA LYS A 22 -10.10 -1.66 26.45
C LYS A 22 -11.52 -1.65 25.86
N ALA A 23 -11.71 -1.05 24.68
CA ALA A 23 -13.01 -1.04 23.99
C ALA A 23 -13.48 -2.44 23.57
N LYS A 24 -12.55 -3.38 23.37
CA LYS A 24 -12.84 -4.80 23.08
C LYS A 24 -12.91 -5.68 24.34
N GLY A 25 -12.83 -5.10 25.54
CA GLY A 25 -12.83 -5.84 26.80
C GLY A 25 -11.56 -6.67 27.04
N ILE A 26 -10.46 -6.30 26.40
CA ILE A 26 -9.14 -6.94 26.53
C ILE A 26 -8.29 -6.10 27.49
N GLU A 27 -7.57 -6.75 28.40
CA GLU A 27 -6.62 -6.10 29.31
C GLU A 27 -5.58 -5.27 28.52
N PRO A 28 -5.26 -4.03 28.95
CA PRO A 28 -4.25 -3.20 28.32
C PRO A 28 -2.90 -3.92 28.16
N MET A 29 -2.20 -3.66 27.06
CA MET A 29 -0.98 -4.39 26.74
C MET A 29 0.13 -4.10 27.74
N ALA A 30 0.17 -2.88 28.29
CA ALA A 30 1.12 -2.48 29.33
C ALA A 30 1.00 -3.34 30.60
N GLU A 31 -0.23 -3.67 31.02
CA GLU A 31 -0.49 -4.52 32.19
C GLU A 31 -0.07 -5.97 31.93
N LEU A 32 -0.38 -6.49 30.74
CA LEU A 32 0.01 -7.84 30.32
C LEU A 32 1.54 -7.99 30.20
N CYS A 33 2.24 -6.95 29.78
CA CYS A 33 3.70 -6.95 29.66
C CYS A 33 4.40 -6.90 31.04
N ALA A 34 3.84 -6.17 32.00
CA ALA A 34 4.40 -6.04 33.35
C ALA A 34 4.19 -7.29 34.22
N ALA A 35 3.27 -8.17 33.84
CA ALA A 35 2.93 -9.34 34.62
C ALA A 35 4.02 -10.44 34.58
N THR A 36 4.44 -10.88 35.77
CA THR A 36 5.48 -11.92 35.93
C THR A 36 4.92 -13.34 35.75
N ASP A 37 3.62 -13.51 35.96
CA ASP A 37 2.98 -14.83 35.97
C ASP A 37 2.92 -15.50 34.58
N PRO A 38 2.98 -16.85 34.50
CA PRO A 38 2.93 -17.58 33.24
C PRO A 38 1.64 -17.39 32.44
N GLN A 39 0.50 -17.20 33.12
CA GLN A 39 -0.82 -17.05 32.49
C GLN A 39 -0.95 -15.70 31.73
N PRO A 40 -0.64 -14.55 32.36
CA PRO A 40 -0.52 -13.27 31.66
C PRO A 40 0.43 -13.28 30.48
N ARG A 41 1.58 -13.98 30.55
CA ARG A 41 2.49 -14.13 29.41
C ARG A 41 1.87 -14.87 28.22
N LYS A 42 1.02 -15.87 28.47
CA LYS A 42 0.27 -16.55 27.42
C LYS A 42 -0.80 -15.63 26.83
N LYS A 43 -1.53 -14.89 27.68
CA LYS A 43 -2.48 -13.86 27.23
C LYS A 43 -1.77 -12.82 26.36
N TYR A 44 -0.65 -12.27 26.81
CA TYR A 44 0.18 -11.30 26.08
C TYR A 44 0.52 -11.76 24.66
N ARG A 45 1.03 -12.98 24.49
CA ARG A 45 1.33 -13.53 23.16
C ARG A 45 0.09 -13.62 22.27
N THR A 46 -1.03 -14.07 22.84
CA THR A 46 -2.31 -14.18 22.12
C THR A 46 -2.82 -12.79 21.70
N THR A 47 -2.69 -11.80 22.58
CA THR A 47 -3.06 -10.41 22.29
C THR A 47 -2.16 -9.80 21.21
N LEU A 48 -0.86 -10.11 21.19
CA LEU A 48 0.06 -9.69 20.13
C LEU A 48 -0.27 -10.33 18.78
N ASP A 49 -0.64 -11.61 18.75
CA ASP A 49 -1.05 -12.28 17.51
C ASP A 49 -2.36 -11.67 16.96
N LEU A 50 -3.30 -11.36 17.86
CA LEU A 50 -4.52 -10.63 17.52
C LEU A 50 -4.21 -9.24 16.96
N GLU A 51 -3.34 -8.46 17.64
CA GLU A 51 -2.88 -7.15 17.18
C GLU A 51 -2.35 -7.23 15.75
N ARG A 52 -1.44 -8.18 15.51
CA ARG A 52 -0.80 -8.39 14.20
C ARG A 52 -1.83 -8.68 13.12
N MET A 53 -2.79 -9.57 13.40
CA MET A 53 -3.84 -9.95 12.46
C MET A 53 -4.75 -8.75 12.14
N VAL A 54 -5.19 -8.02 13.16
CA VAL A 54 -6.05 -6.83 12.99
C VAL A 54 -5.35 -5.76 12.16
N LEU A 55 -4.08 -5.48 12.49
CA LEU A 55 -3.24 -4.53 11.76
C LEU A 55 -3.11 -4.92 10.29
N LEU A 56 -2.74 -6.17 9.99
CA LEU A 56 -2.62 -6.65 8.60
C LEU A 56 -3.94 -6.58 7.83
N LYS A 57 -5.06 -6.95 8.47
CA LYS A 57 -6.39 -6.90 7.84
C LYS A 57 -6.77 -5.48 7.46
N ARG A 58 -6.58 -4.51 8.35
CA ARG A 58 -6.95 -3.12 8.08
C ARG A 58 -5.97 -2.41 7.15
N LEU A 59 -4.66 -2.69 7.25
CA LEU A 59 -3.71 -2.22 6.24
C LEU A 59 -4.14 -2.71 4.86
N ARG A 60 -4.54 -3.99 4.73
CA ARG A 60 -5.05 -4.49 3.45
C ARG A 60 -6.25 -3.69 2.98
N LEU A 61 -7.28 -3.52 3.82
CA LEU A 61 -8.46 -2.74 3.45
C LEU A 61 -8.12 -1.30 3.06
N TYR A 62 -7.25 -0.63 3.82
CA TYR A 62 -6.82 0.73 3.54
C TYR A 62 -6.12 0.85 2.18
N TYR A 63 -5.12 0.01 1.91
CA TYR A 63 -4.41 0.06 0.63
C TYR A 63 -5.30 -0.36 -0.54
N THR A 64 -6.15 -1.39 -0.38
CA THR A 64 -6.90 -1.96 -1.51
C THR A 64 -8.26 -1.32 -1.76
N GLU A 65 -8.89 -0.73 -0.74
CA GLU A 65 -10.25 -0.15 -0.85
C GLU A 65 -10.27 1.38 -0.64
N THR A 66 -9.27 1.97 0.02
CA THR A 66 -9.21 3.42 0.25
C THR A 66 -8.21 4.12 -0.66
N LEU A 67 -6.95 3.65 -0.71
CA LEU A 67 -5.91 4.25 -1.55
C LEU A 67 -5.94 3.74 -2.99
N GLY A 68 -6.27 2.46 -3.15
CA GLY A 68 -6.33 1.80 -4.45
C GLY A 68 -7.32 2.47 -5.39
N TRP A 69 -6.84 2.90 -6.57
CA TRP A 69 -7.70 3.46 -7.61
C TRP A 69 -7.59 2.64 -8.90
N PRO A 70 -8.70 2.46 -9.65
CA PRO A 70 -8.72 1.61 -10.82
C PRO A 70 -8.13 2.34 -12.03
N ILE A 71 -7.23 1.66 -12.76
CA ILE A 71 -6.42 2.28 -13.82
C ILE A 71 -7.22 2.83 -15.00
N ASP A 72 -8.45 2.35 -15.19
CA ASP A 72 -9.37 2.75 -16.25
C ASP A 72 -10.12 4.07 -15.96
N LYS A 73 -9.93 4.62 -14.75
CA LYS A 73 -10.52 5.89 -14.32
C LYS A 73 -9.43 6.89 -13.93
N PRO A 74 -9.66 8.19 -14.18
CA PRO A 74 -8.75 9.22 -13.71
C PRO A 74 -8.58 9.15 -12.18
N PRO A 75 -7.35 9.28 -11.66
CA PRO A 75 -7.10 9.31 -10.23
C PRO A 75 -7.72 10.56 -9.61
N LEU A 76 -8.35 10.42 -8.44
CA LEU A 76 -8.95 11.55 -7.71
C LEU A 76 -7.95 12.25 -6.78
N VAL A 77 -6.94 11.51 -6.32
CA VAL A 77 -5.96 11.98 -5.32
C VAL A 77 -4.58 11.99 -5.98
N PRO A 78 -3.87 13.12 -5.98
CA PRO A 78 -2.52 13.17 -6.52
C PRO A 78 -1.55 12.37 -5.66
N TYR A 79 -0.49 11.85 -6.28
CA TYR A 79 0.67 11.30 -5.59
C TYR A 79 1.92 12.08 -6.00
N PRO A 80 2.30 13.15 -5.26
CA PRO A 80 3.47 13.95 -5.60
C PRO A 80 4.75 13.13 -5.43
N ALA A 81 5.60 13.09 -6.46
CA ALA A 81 6.85 12.36 -6.42
C ALA A 81 7.81 12.95 -5.36
N PRO A 82 8.36 12.13 -4.45
CA PRO A 82 9.23 12.65 -3.38
C PRO A 82 10.58 13.18 -3.90
N PHE A 83 11.00 12.76 -5.09
CA PHE A 83 12.24 13.15 -5.74
C PHE A 83 12.10 13.06 -7.28
N SER A 84 13.13 13.41 -8.06
CA SER A 84 13.15 13.22 -9.53
C SER A 84 13.80 11.89 -9.92
N GLY A 85 13.24 11.13 -10.86
CA GLY A 85 13.73 9.80 -11.18
C GLY A 85 13.09 9.16 -12.41
N LYS A 86 13.11 7.82 -12.45
CA LYS A 86 12.50 7.00 -13.51
C LYS A 86 11.38 6.13 -12.95
N LEU A 87 10.20 6.22 -13.54
CA LEU A 87 9.04 5.41 -13.22
C LEU A 87 8.96 4.23 -14.19
N PHE A 88 8.92 3.01 -13.66
CA PHE A 88 8.79 1.78 -14.42
C PHE A 88 7.31 1.43 -14.61
N LEU A 89 6.87 1.48 -15.87
CA LEU A 89 5.50 1.22 -16.29
C LEU A 89 5.44 -0.13 -17.02
N PRO A 90 4.88 -1.19 -16.39
CA PRO A 90 4.69 -2.48 -17.05
C PRO A 90 3.86 -2.36 -18.33
N LYS A 91 4.27 -3.05 -19.40
CA LYS A 91 3.40 -3.14 -20.59
C LYS A 91 2.23 -4.09 -20.41
N ASN A 92 2.34 -5.01 -19.45
CA ASN A 92 1.36 -6.05 -19.17
C ASN A 92 1.50 -6.63 -17.75
N PHE A 93 0.55 -7.47 -17.37
CA PHE A 93 0.56 -8.17 -16.08
C PHE A 93 1.89 -8.88 -15.82
N ARG A 94 2.52 -8.56 -14.68
CA ARG A 94 3.82 -9.10 -14.24
C ARG A 94 4.99 -8.88 -15.21
N GLN A 95 4.91 -7.85 -16.08
CA GLN A 95 6.01 -7.42 -16.97
C GLN A 95 6.59 -8.55 -17.86
N THR A 96 5.75 -9.47 -18.35
CA THR A 96 6.26 -10.51 -19.27
C THR A 96 6.69 -9.92 -20.62
N HIS A 97 6.13 -8.78 -21.03
CA HIS A 97 6.52 -8.03 -22.23
C HIS A 97 7.39 -6.79 -21.93
N GLY A 98 7.97 -6.74 -20.73
CA GLY A 98 8.88 -5.68 -20.30
C GLY A 98 8.17 -4.43 -19.78
N THR A 99 8.95 -3.35 -19.70
CA THR A 99 8.57 -2.08 -19.08
C THR A 99 8.92 -0.90 -19.98
N VAL A 100 8.13 0.16 -19.90
CA VAL A 100 8.52 1.49 -20.39
C VAL A 100 9.01 2.30 -19.19
N MET A 101 10.08 3.06 -19.39
CA MET A 101 10.59 3.99 -18.38
C MET A 101 10.16 5.40 -18.74
N VAL A 102 9.53 6.09 -17.80
CA VAL A 102 9.16 7.50 -17.94
C VAL A 102 9.92 8.30 -16.89
N ASN A 103 10.56 9.39 -17.29
CA ASN A 103 11.20 10.28 -16.33
C ASN A 103 10.14 11.10 -15.60
N PHE A 104 10.33 11.31 -14.29
CA PHE A 104 9.52 12.22 -13.49
C PHE A 104 10.43 13.18 -12.73
N THR A 105 9.89 14.34 -12.41
CA THR A 105 10.51 15.34 -11.54
C THR A 105 9.87 15.32 -10.16
N GLN A 106 10.58 15.85 -9.16
CA GLN A 106 10.04 15.99 -7.83
C GLN A 106 8.74 16.80 -7.85
N ASN A 107 7.75 16.34 -7.10
CA ASN A 107 6.37 16.85 -7.02
C ASN A 107 5.48 16.61 -8.25
N ASP A 108 5.97 15.96 -9.30
CA ASP A 108 5.08 15.49 -10.37
C ASP A 108 4.06 14.51 -9.80
N ASP A 109 2.83 14.57 -10.32
CA ASP A 109 1.77 13.65 -9.90
C ASP A 109 1.95 12.28 -10.59
N LEU A 110 2.52 11.33 -9.85
CA LEU A 110 2.77 9.98 -10.36
C LEU A 110 1.48 9.27 -10.75
N ASN A 111 0.38 9.47 -10.02
CA ASN A 111 -0.91 8.86 -10.37
C ASN A 111 -1.38 9.33 -11.75
N ARG A 112 -1.22 10.63 -12.03
CA ARG A 112 -1.56 11.21 -13.32
C ARG A 112 -0.67 10.69 -14.45
N ILE A 113 0.66 10.63 -14.25
CA ILE A 113 1.59 10.05 -15.23
C ILE A 113 1.20 8.61 -15.57
N VAL A 114 0.89 7.81 -14.56
CA VAL A 114 0.46 6.41 -14.73
C VAL A 114 -0.84 6.33 -15.52
N HIS A 115 -1.86 7.11 -15.15
CA HIS A 115 -3.13 7.12 -15.87
C HIS A 115 -2.96 7.54 -17.34
N GLU A 116 -2.25 8.64 -17.60
CA GLU A 116 -2.02 9.13 -18.97
C GLU A 116 -1.29 8.10 -19.84
N PHE A 117 -0.35 7.35 -19.27
CA PHE A 117 0.31 6.25 -19.96
C PHE A 117 -0.69 5.14 -20.34
N TYR A 118 -1.48 4.61 -19.40
CA TYR A 118 -2.40 3.52 -19.71
C TYR A 118 -3.65 3.95 -20.48
N ASP A 119 -4.00 5.24 -20.43
CA ASP A 119 -5.05 5.86 -21.26
C ASP A 119 -4.52 6.23 -22.67
N GLU A 120 -3.27 5.94 -23.03
CA GLU A 120 -2.78 6.19 -24.38
C GLU A 120 -3.53 5.29 -25.39
N CYS A 121 -4.19 5.91 -26.36
CA CYS A 121 -4.84 5.20 -27.45
C CYS A 121 -3.77 4.49 -28.30
N ALA A 122 -4.04 3.26 -28.71
CA ALA A 122 -3.21 2.61 -29.70
C ALA A 122 -3.36 3.34 -31.04
N ASP A 123 -2.28 3.36 -31.82
CA ASP A 123 -2.36 3.81 -33.20
C ASP A 123 -3.27 2.87 -34.01
N HIS A 124 -3.89 3.39 -35.07
CA HIS A 124 -4.76 2.64 -35.97
C HIS A 124 -4.06 1.45 -36.66
N THR A 125 -2.73 1.45 -36.65
CA THR A 125 -1.86 0.39 -37.18
C THR A 125 -1.52 -0.70 -36.15
N TYR A 126 -1.95 -0.57 -34.90
CA TYR A 126 -1.59 -1.49 -33.82
C TYR A 126 -2.31 -2.85 -33.98
N PRO A 127 -1.56 -3.97 -34.05
CA PRO A 127 -2.14 -5.29 -34.32
C PRO A 127 -2.83 -5.94 -33.10
N GLY A 128 -2.69 -5.35 -31.91
CA GLY A 128 -3.20 -5.93 -30.65
C GLY A 128 -4.65 -5.59 -30.34
N SER A 129 -5.35 -6.54 -29.71
CA SER A 129 -6.77 -6.47 -29.37
C SER A 129 -6.97 -6.19 -27.87
N ASN A 130 -6.57 -5.02 -27.39
CA ASN A 130 -6.87 -4.59 -26.01
C ASN A 130 -7.94 -3.50 -26.01
N PHE A 131 -9.11 -3.83 -25.47
CA PHE A 131 -10.28 -2.96 -25.41
C PHE A 131 -10.59 -2.66 -23.94
N VAL A 132 -10.31 -1.43 -23.49
CA VAL A 132 -10.78 -0.93 -22.18
C VAL A 132 -11.53 0.37 -22.44
N THR A 133 -12.84 0.33 -22.23
CA THR A 133 -13.74 1.47 -22.43
C THR A 133 -14.39 1.91 -21.13
N GLN A 134 -14.29 3.21 -20.85
CA GLN A 134 -15.23 3.85 -19.95
C GLN A 134 -16.64 3.74 -20.52
N HIS A 135 -17.63 3.53 -19.65
CA HIS A 135 -19.03 3.39 -20.02
C HIS A 135 -19.47 4.58 -20.92
N GLY A 136 -19.97 4.31 -22.12
CA GLY A 136 -20.44 5.34 -23.06
C GLY A 136 -19.41 5.88 -24.06
N LYS A 137 -18.16 5.37 -24.09
CA LYS A 137 -17.18 5.72 -25.13
C LYS A 137 -17.03 4.61 -26.19
N PRO A 138 -16.68 4.95 -27.45
CA PRO A 138 -16.39 3.95 -28.49
C PRO A 138 -15.27 3.02 -28.05
N ILE A 139 -15.40 1.73 -28.40
CA ILE A 139 -14.36 0.71 -28.18
C ILE A 139 -13.12 1.10 -29.00
N LYS A 140 -12.12 1.67 -28.30
CA LYS A 140 -10.83 2.04 -28.89
C LYS A 140 -9.74 1.09 -28.41
N PRO A 141 -8.85 0.63 -29.30
CA PRO A 141 -7.69 -0.14 -28.89
C PRO A 141 -6.78 0.73 -28.02
N ARG A 142 -6.28 0.19 -26.90
CA ARG A 142 -5.28 0.85 -26.04
C ARG A 142 -3.90 0.26 -26.29
N ARG A 143 -2.87 1.09 -26.11
CA ARG A 143 -1.47 0.74 -26.46
C ARG A 143 -0.90 -0.39 -25.62
N PHE A 144 -1.38 -0.55 -24.38
CA PHE A 144 -0.83 -1.47 -23.39
C PHE A 144 -1.79 -2.63 -23.10
N GLU A 145 -1.22 -3.77 -22.70
CA GLU A 145 -1.96 -5.02 -22.53
C GLU A 145 -2.67 -5.13 -21.19
N TYR A 146 -3.48 -6.19 -21.10
CA TYR A 146 -4.13 -6.66 -19.89
C TYR A 146 -3.21 -6.65 -18.66
N MET A 147 -3.57 -5.82 -17.68
CA MET A 147 -2.89 -5.68 -16.39
C MET A 147 -3.52 -6.54 -15.28
N GLY A 148 -4.59 -7.26 -15.62
CA GLY A 148 -5.46 -7.99 -14.70
C GLY A 148 -6.93 -7.69 -14.98
N PRO A 149 -7.85 -8.49 -14.42
CA PRO A 149 -9.29 -8.27 -14.56
C PRO A 149 -9.81 -7.02 -13.84
N MET A 150 -9.19 -6.61 -12.72
CA MET A 150 -9.54 -5.39 -12.00
C MET A 150 -8.29 -4.78 -11.32
N PRO A 151 -7.35 -4.24 -12.12
CA PRO A 151 -6.08 -3.73 -11.63
C PRO A 151 -6.27 -2.36 -10.99
N LEU A 152 -5.84 -2.25 -9.73
CA LEU A 152 -5.77 -1.02 -8.96
C LEU A 152 -4.31 -0.63 -8.77
N VAL A 153 -4.02 0.67 -8.89
CA VAL A 153 -2.76 1.26 -8.44
C VAL A 153 -2.93 1.59 -6.97
N VAL A 154 -2.13 0.98 -6.08
CA VAL A 154 -2.26 1.20 -4.62
C VAL A 154 -1.18 2.11 -4.05
N ASP A 155 0.04 2.03 -4.57
CA ASP A 155 1.18 2.79 -4.08
C ASP A 155 2.36 2.72 -5.07
N PHE A 156 3.49 3.33 -4.70
CA PHE A 156 4.74 3.29 -5.43
C PHE A 156 5.88 2.84 -4.52
N ARG A 157 6.69 1.89 -5.00
CA ARG A 157 7.95 1.52 -4.34
C ARG A 157 9.07 2.37 -4.89
N PHE A 158 9.72 3.13 -4.02
CA PHE A 158 10.85 3.98 -4.37
C PHE A 158 12.20 3.32 -4.02
N ASP A 159 13.16 3.42 -4.94
CA ASP A 159 14.58 3.24 -4.66
C ASP A 159 15.26 4.61 -4.83
N GLU A 160 15.51 5.28 -3.70
CA GLU A 160 16.13 6.60 -3.71
C GLU A 160 17.56 6.61 -4.24
N LYS A 161 18.30 5.51 -4.02
CA LYS A 161 19.70 5.40 -4.45
C LYS A 161 19.77 5.27 -5.96
N ALA A 162 18.91 4.43 -6.54
CA ALA A 162 18.80 4.25 -7.97
C ALA A 162 18.02 5.39 -8.66
N ARG A 163 17.27 6.18 -7.90
CA ARG A 163 16.32 7.19 -8.39
C ARG A 163 15.23 6.56 -9.25
N GLU A 164 14.68 5.46 -8.75
CA GLU A 164 13.70 4.63 -9.46
C GLU A 164 12.40 4.51 -8.66
N ALA A 165 11.28 4.36 -9.37
CA ALA A 165 9.97 4.08 -8.81
C ALA A 165 9.28 2.97 -9.60
N SER A 166 8.67 2.02 -8.90
CA SER A 166 7.83 0.97 -9.49
C SER A 166 6.42 1.03 -8.91
N ILE A 167 5.41 0.78 -9.74
CA ILE A 167 4.02 0.75 -9.28
C ILE A 167 3.77 -0.51 -8.45
N GLU A 168 3.10 -0.33 -7.31
CA GLU A 168 2.49 -1.40 -6.56
C GLU A 168 1.05 -1.58 -7.03
N TRP A 169 0.79 -2.75 -7.63
CA TRP A 169 -0.52 -3.11 -8.15
C TRP A 169 -1.27 -4.00 -7.18
N TRP A 170 -2.58 -3.84 -7.12
CA TRP A 170 -3.51 -4.79 -6.51
C TRP A 170 -4.58 -5.16 -7.51
N ASP A 171 -4.72 -6.45 -7.82
CA ASP A 171 -5.88 -6.90 -8.57
C ASP A 171 -7.00 -7.34 -7.63
N LYS A 172 -8.14 -6.63 -7.68
CA LYS A 172 -9.27 -6.88 -6.77
C LYS A 172 -9.99 -8.20 -7.05
N TYR A 173 -9.98 -8.71 -8.28
CA TYR A 173 -10.63 -9.98 -8.59
C TYR A 173 -9.73 -11.17 -8.25
N LEU A 174 -8.44 -11.09 -8.61
CA LEU A 174 -7.44 -12.12 -8.30
C LEU A 174 -6.97 -12.09 -6.83
N GLN A 175 -7.30 -11.02 -6.10
CA GLN A 175 -6.85 -10.79 -4.72
C GLN A 175 -5.33 -10.88 -4.60
N LEU A 176 -4.61 -10.28 -5.56
CA LEU A 176 -3.17 -10.43 -5.73
C LEU A 176 -2.47 -9.08 -5.82
N GLY A 177 -1.52 -8.85 -4.92
CA GLY A 177 -0.58 -7.73 -4.98
C GLY A 177 0.66 -8.09 -5.81
N TRP A 178 1.03 -7.25 -6.76
CA TRP A 178 2.24 -7.44 -7.55
C TRP A 178 2.99 -6.14 -7.85
N ILE A 179 4.30 -6.28 -7.98
CA ILE A 179 5.25 -5.21 -8.32
C ILE A 179 6.33 -5.83 -9.18
N ASP A 180 6.54 -5.25 -10.35
CA ASP A 180 7.39 -5.82 -11.37
C ASP A 180 7.02 -7.29 -11.68
N LYS A 181 7.99 -8.21 -11.58
CA LYS A 181 7.80 -9.66 -11.75
C LYS A 181 7.46 -10.39 -10.45
N ARG A 182 7.30 -9.67 -9.33
CA ARG A 182 7.17 -10.25 -7.98
C ARG A 182 5.79 -9.97 -7.40
N THR A 183 5.38 -10.80 -6.46
CA THR A 183 4.26 -10.49 -5.58
C THR A 183 4.76 -9.65 -4.42
N TRP A 184 4.02 -8.61 -4.03
CA TRP A 184 4.28 -7.93 -2.76
C TRP A 184 3.23 -8.35 -1.74
N ARG A 185 3.58 -8.18 -0.46
CA ARG A 185 2.68 -8.40 0.67
C ARG A 185 2.88 -7.27 1.67
N LEU A 186 1.83 -6.95 2.41
CA LEU A 186 1.95 -6.08 3.57
C LEU A 186 2.76 -6.80 4.64
N GLU A 187 3.75 -6.08 5.16
CA GLU A 187 4.62 -6.57 6.21
C GLU A 187 4.45 -5.70 7.44
N VAL A 188 4.50 -6.36 8.59
CA VAL A 188 4.49 -5.73 9.90
C VAL A 188 5.67 -6.28 10.66
N TYR A 189 6.31 -5.44 11.46
CA TYR A 189 7.42 -5.84 12.31
C TYR A 189 7.11 -5.47 13.76
N TYR A 190 7.68 -6.23 14.70
CA TYR A 190 7.56 -5.91 16.10
C TYR A 190 8.59 -4.83 16.45
N ASP A 191 8.13 -3.73 17.02
CA ASP A 191 8.97 -2.63 17.44
C ASP A 191 9.09 -2.64 18.97
N GLU A 192 10.32 -2.78 19.46
CA GLU A 192 10.61 -2.90 20.89
C GLU A 192 10.33 -1.61 21.66
N GLN A 193 10.38 -0.45 21.02
CA GLN A 193 10.20 0.85 21.70
C GLN A 193 8.74 1.08 22.09
N VAL A 194 7.80 0.64 21.25
CA VAL A 194 6.36 0.66 21.53
C VAL A 194 5.81 -0.69 22.01
N GLN A 195 6.69 -1.71 22.05
CA GLN A 195 6.37 -3.09 22.42
C GLN A 195 5.14 -3.63 21.67
N GLY A 196 5.10 -3.45 20.35
CA GLY A 196 3.91 -3.76 19.55
C GLY A 196 4.19 -3.91 18.07
N TRP A 197 3.19 -4.38 17.33
CA TRP A 197 3.29 -4.53 15.87
C TRP A 197 3.06 -3.21 15.15
N VAL A 198 3.95 -2.89 14.22
CA VAL A 198 3.86 -1.67 13.40
C VAL A 198 4.03 -1.99 11.93
N SER A 199 3.48 -1.15 11.07
CA SER A 199 3.56 -1.35 9.63
C SER A 199 5.00 -1.11 9.14
N LYS A 200 5.45 -1.94 8.20
CA LYS A 200 6.73 -1.69 7.53
C LYS A 200 6.51 -0.61 6.47
N ILE A 201 7.26 0.48 6.57
CA ILE A 201 7.23 1.61 5.63
C ILE A 201 7.58 1.10 4.21
N ARG A 202 6.77 1.46 3.21
CA ARG A 202 6.86 0.96 1.82
C ARG A 202 7.33 1.98 0.78
N GLY A 203 8.06 3.01 1.22
CA GLY A 203 8.52 4.10 0.34
C GLY A 203 7.57 5.30 0.34
N ASP A 204 6.38 5.16 0.91
CA ASP A 204 5.55 6.30 1.29
C ASP A 204 6.01 6.86 2.65
N TYR A 205 6.53 8.10 2.60
CA TYR A 205 6.96 8.87 3.76
C TYR A 205 5.81 9.39 4.62
N SER A 206 4.56 9.30 4.14
CA SER A 206 3.45 10.11 4.64
C SER A 206 2.09 9.43 4.80
N ARG A 207 1.85 8.24 4.24
CA ARG A 207 0.51 7.58 4.30
C ARG A 207 0.46 6.28 5.08
N ASN A 208 1.42 6.02 5.97
CA ASN A 208 1.34 4.85 6.85
C ASN A 208 0.23 5.07 7.88
N LEU A 209 -0.85 4.29 7.77
CA LEU A 209 -2.05 4.41 8.59
C LEU A 209 -1.72 4.43 10.09
N ASP A 210 -0.78 3.59 10.53
CA ASP A 210 -0.37 3.44 11.92
C ASP A 210 0.41 4.63 12.50
N LEU A 211 0.73 5.66 11.69
CA LEU A 211 1.24 6.94 12.17
C LEU A 211 0.11 7.79 12.77
N PHE A 212 -1.00 7.93 12.04
CA PHE A 212 -2.07 8.86 12.36
C PHE A 212 -3.24 8.19 13.09
N GLU A 213 -3.40 6.88 12.88
CA GLU A 213 -4.46 6.09 13.48
C GLU A 213 -3.87 4.83 14.07
N TYR A 214 -4.13 4.54 15.35
CA TYR A 214 -3.91 3.16 15.77
C TYR A 214 -4.90 2.31 15.01
N VAL A 215 -4.37 1.31 14.33
CA VAL A 215 -5.10 0.46 13.40
C VAL A 215 -6.11 -0.46 14.13
N GLY A 216 -6.42 -0.22 15.40
CA GLY A 216 -7.61 -0.72 16.09
C GLY A 216 -8.77 0.26 16.22
N CYS A 217 -8.56 1.58 16.18
CA CYS A 217 -9.49 2.53 16.82
C CYS A 217 -10.75 2.96 16.03
N GLN A 218 -11.00 2.49 14.82
CA GLN A 218 -12.23 2.87 14.09
C GLN A 218 -12.85 1.64 13.40
N GLU A 219 -14.07 1.28 13.80
CA GLU A 219 -14.95 0.36 13.06
C GLU A 219 -15.94 1.16 12.24
#